data_AF-A0A9P5TXX9-F1
#
_entry.id   AF-A0A9P5TXX9-F1
#
_cell.length_a   1.000
_cell.length_b   1.000
_cell.length_c   1.000
_cell.angle_alpha   90.00
_cell.angle_beta   90.00
_cell.angle_gamma   90.00
#
_symmetry.space_group_name_H-M   'P 1'
#
loop_
_entity.id
_entity.type
_entity.pdbx_description
1 polymer ?
#
loop_
_entity_poly.entity_id
_entity_poly.type
_entity_poly.pdbx_seq_one_letter_code
_entity_poly.pdbx_strand_id
1 'polypeptide(L)' 'HRDQLNWAFGRCTITALGPFNARRSAELILWELRLVIDFPRAATILLPSAVITHSNTLIHSDDSRSSFTL' A
#
# COMPACT_ATOMS: atom_id res chain seq x y z
N HIS A 1 7.94 4.46 3.69
CA HIS A 1 8.89 4.98 2.71
C HIS A 1 8.19 5.98 1.79
N ARG A 2 8.93 6.66 0.92
CA ARG A 2 8.40 7.63 -0.05
C ARG A 2 9.08 7.37 -1.39
N ASP A 3 8.33 7.40 -2.48
CA ASP A 3 8.85 7.10 -3.81
C ASP A 3 9.45 8.36 -4.41
N GLN A 4 10.66 8.70 -3.99
CA GLN A 4 11.28 9.99 -4.28
C GLN A 4 11.55 10.25 -5.79
N LEU A 5 11.56 9.19 -6.61
CA LEU A 5 11.75 9.28 -8.05
C LEU A 5 10.44 9.41 -8.83
N ASN A 6 9.29 9.27 -8.18
CA ASN A 6 8.01 9.50 -8.82
C ASN A 6 7.75 11.00 -8.98
N TRP A 7 6.97 11.36 -10.00
CA TRP A 7 6.56 12.74 -10.20
C TRP A 7 5.67 13.19 -9.04
N ALA A 8 6.00 14.31 -8.40
CA ALA A 8 5.28 14.85 -7.24
C ALA A 8 3.77 15.06 -7.46
N PHE A 9 3.36 15.38 -8.70
CA PHE A 9 1.94 15.52 -9.08
C PHE A 9 1.35 14.26 -9.70
N GLY A 10 2.16 13.21 -9.88
CA GLY A 10 1.75 11.92 -10.39
C GLY A 10 1.03 11.07 -9.33
N ARG A 11 0.37 10.01 -9.80
CA ARG A 11 -0.23 8.98 -8.94
C ARG A 11 0.46 7.65 -9.24
N CYS A 12 1.05 7.05 -8.21
CA CYS A 12 1.50 5.66 -8.27
C CYS A 12 0.28 4.77 -8.13
N THR A 13 0.17 3.78 -9.01
CA THR A 13 -0.94 2.82 -8.96
C THR A 13 -0.43 1.53 -8.35
N ILE A 14 -0.98 1.15 -7.20
CA ILE A 14 -0.56 -0.04 -6.47
C ILE A 14 -1.73 -1.01 -6.43
N THR A 15 -1.52 -2.24 -6.90
CA THR A 15 -2.50 -3.33 -6.79
C THR A 15 -1.97 -4.41 -5.85
N ALA A 16 -2.77 -4.78 -4.83
CA ALA A 16 -2.42 -5.85 -3.91
C ALA A 16 -2.75 -7.22 -4.50
N LEU A 17 -1.77 -8.13 -4.46
CA LEU A 17 -1.85 -9.48 -5.00
C LEU A 17 -1.49 -10.51 -3.92
N GLY A 18 -1.81 -11.77 -4.19
CA GLY A 18 -1.44 -12.90 -3.35
C GLY A 18 -2.50 -13.29 -2.30
N PRO A 19 -2.34 -14.47 -1.69
CA PRO A 19 -3.27 -14.99 -0.71
C PRO A 19 -3.05 -14.41 0.69
N PHE A 20 -3.78 -13.35 1.05
CA PHE A 20 -3.81 -12.81 2.42
C PHE A 20 -5.21 -12.34 2.84
N ASN A 21 -5.40 -12.04 4.13
CA ASN A 21 -6.62 -11.44 4.69
C ASN A 21 -6.34 -10.05 5.31
N ALA A 22 -6.76 -8.99 4.61
CA ALA A 22 -6.57 -7.60 5.02
C ALA A 22 -7.19 -7.21 6.36
N ARG A 23 -8.21 -7.95 6.83
CA ARG A 23 -8.84 -7.70 8.14
C ARG A 23 -8.07 -8.28 9.32
N ARG A 24 -7.09 -9.15 9.05
CA ARG A 24 -6.20 -9.73 10.07
C ARG A 24 -4.85 -9.02 10.12
N SER A 25 -4.32 -8.62 8.96
CA SER A 25 -3.00 -8.02 8.78
C SER A 25 -2.91 -7.35 7.40
N ALA A 26 -1.76 -6.81 7.00
CA ALA A 26 -1.52 -6.25 5.67
C ALA A 26 -2.21 -4.90 5.36
N GLU A 27 -2.35 -4.06 6.37
CA GLU A 27 -2.83 -2.69 6.24
C GLU A 27 -1.82 -1.80 5.50
N LEU A 28 -2.32 -0.69 4.96
CA LEU A 28 -1.54 0.39 4.39
C LEU A 28 -1.63 1.62 5.30
N ILE A 29 -0.47 2.13 5.71
CA ILE A 29 -0.35 3.35 6.52
C ILE A 29 -0.03 4.51 5.59
N LEU A 30 -0.79 5.60 5.70
CA LEU A 30 -0.57 6.88 5.02
C LEU A 30 -0.32 7.96 6.08
N TRP A 31 0.95 8.33 6.29
CA TRP A 31 1.38 9.05 7.48
C TRP A 31 0.88 10.49 7.55
N GLU A 32 1.00 11.25 6.46
CA GLU A 32 0.56 12.65 6.40
C GLU A 32 -0.97 12.77 6.51
N LEU A 33 -1.69 11.73 6.06
CA LEU A 33 -3.14 11.65 6.18
C LEU A 33 -3.61 11.12 7.54
N ARG A 34 -2.68 10.66 8.39
CA ARG A 34 -2.97 9.98 9.67
C ARG A 34 -4.01 8.86 9.52
N LEU A 35 -3.88 8.12 8.43
CA LEU A 35 -4.85 7.10 8.04
C LEU A 35 -4.18 5.73 7.98
N VAL A 36 -4.84 4.75 8.57
CA VAL A 36 -4.55 3.33 8.39
C VAL A 36 -5.75 2.73 7.69
N ILE A 37 -5.52 2.05 6.57
CA ILE A 37 -6.59 1.42 5.81
C ILE A 37 -6.32 -0.07 5.63
N ASP A 38 -7.37 -0.86 5.71
CA ASP A 38 -7.37 -2.21 5.16
C ASP A 38 -7.11 -2.11 3.66
N PHE A 39 -6.08 -2.81 3.18
CA PHE A 39 -5.78 -2.86 1.75
C PHE A 39 -6.03 -4.27 1.20
N PRO A 40 -7.28 -4.58 0.78
CA PRO A 40 -7.68 -5.94 0.46
C PRO A 40 -7.00 -6.49 -0.79
N ARG A 41 -6.94 -7.82 -0.87
CA ARG A 41 -6.51 -8.53 -2.07
C ARG A 41 -7.30 -8.05 -3.28
N ALA A 42 -6.61 -7.90 -4.42
CA ALA A 42 -7.13 -7.41 -5.69
C ALA A 42 -7.63 -5.95 -5.65
N ALA A 43 -7.47 -5.23 -4.53
CA ALA A 43 -7.72 -3.80 -4.49
C ALA A 43 -6.57 -3.04 -5.15
N THR A 44 -6.92 -1.90 -5.74
CA THR A 44 -5.97 -0.95 -6.31
C THR A 44 -6.14 0.40 -5.66
N ILE A 45 -5.03 1.03 -5.29
CA ILE A 45 -5.00 2.39 -4.78
C ILE A 45 -4.18 3.27 -5.73
N LEU A 46 -4.66 4.48 -5.96
CA LEU A 46 -3.91 5.53 -6.62
C LEU A 46 -3.53 6.55 -5.56
N LEU A 47 -2.23 6.70 -5.29
CA LEU A 47 -1.75 7.66 -4.31
C LEU A 47 -0.55 8.45 -4.83
N PRO A 48 -0.39 9.73 -4.45
CA PRO A 48 0.76 10.53 -4.84
C PRO A 48 1.97 10.14 -3.98
N SER A 49 2.60 9.02 -4.32
CA SER A 49 3.60 8.35 -3.47
C SER A 49 4.94 9.09 -3.33
N ALA A 50 5.18 10.10 -4.16
CA ALA A 50 6.30 11.03 -4.02
C ALA A 50 6.10 12.06 -2.90
N VAL A 51 4.87 12.33 -2.47
CA VAL A 51 4.55 13.33 -1.43
C VAL A 51 3.92 12.74 -0.18
N ILE A 52 3.32 11.55 -0.27
CA ILE A 52 2.79 10.82 0.89
C ILE A 52 3.75 9.70 1.27
N THR A 53 4.24 9.77 2.50
CA THR A 53 4.97 8.67 3.13
C THR A 53 3.98 7.55 3.39
N HIS A 54 4.31 6.35 2.94
CA HIS A 54 3.46 5.18 3.07
C HIS A 54 4.24 3.93 3.48
N SER A 55 3.59 3.04 4.24
CA SER A 55 4.21 1.81 4.75
C SER A 55 3.19 0.67 4.74
N ASN A 56 3.66 -0.55 4.53
CA ASN A 56 2.86 -1.75 4.75
C ASN A 56 3.09 -2.25 6.17
N THR A 57 2.03 -2.71 6.85
CA THR A 57 2.19 -3.46 8.09
C THR A 57 2.68 -4.88 7.80
N LEU A 58 3.16 -5.56 8.85
CA LEU A 58 3.53 -6.97 8.76
C LEU A 58 2.31 -7.79 8.32
N ILE A 59 2.57 -8.83 7.54
CA ILE A 59 1.55 -9.81 7.16
C ILE A 59 1.58 -10.96 8.18
N HIS A 60 0.45 -11.63 8.35
CA HIS A 60 0.36 -12.84 9.15
C HIS A 60 1.30 -13.93 8.58
N SER A 61 1.84 -14.79 9.43
CA SER A 61 2.84 -15.81 9.03
C SER A 61 2.37 -16.77 7.93
N ASP A 62 1.07 -17.04 7.91
CA ASP A 62 0.42 -17.95 6.96
C ASP A 62 -0.09 -17.25 5.68
N ASP A 63 0.03 -15.92 5.64
CA ASP A 63 -0.40 -15.10 4.51
C ASP A 63 0.78 -14.79 3.57
N SER A 64 0.47 -14.59 2.30
CA SER A 64 1.44 -14.14 1.30
C SER A 64 0.88 -12.95 0.52
N ARG A 65 1.62 -11.84 0.54
CA ARG A 65 1.24 -10.60 -0.16
C ARG A 65 2.36 -10.16 -1.09
N SER A 66 1.97 -9.89 -2.33
CA SER A 66 2.78 -9.20 -3.32
C SER A 66 2.05 -7.93 -3.76
N SER A 67 2.74 -7.02 -4.44
CA SER A 67 2.13 -5.84 -5.02
C SER A 67 2.67 -5.59 -6.41
N PHE A 68 1.81 -5.12 -7.29
CA PHE A 68 2.20 -4.58 -8.59
C PHE A 68 2.10 -3.05 -8.54
N THR A 69 3.12 -2.36 -9.02
CA THR A 69 3.22 -0.89 -9.00
C THR A 69 3.46 -0.37 -10.40
N LEU A 70 2.67 0.64 -10.81
CA LEU A 70 2.80 1.39 -12.07
C LEU A 70 3.09 2.86 -11.81
#